data_AF-A0A963HCS6-F1
#
_entry.id   AF-A0A963HCS6-F1
#
_cell.length_a   1.000
_cell.length_b   1.000
_cell.length_c   1.000
_cell.angle_alpha   90.00
_cell.angle_beta   90.00
_cell.angle_gamma   90.00
#
_symmetry.space_group_name_H-M   'P 1'
#
loop_
_entity.id
_entity.type
_entity.pdbx_description
1 polymer ?
#
loop_
_entity_poly.entity_id
_entity_poly.type
_entity_poly.pdbx_seq_one_letter_code
_entity_poly.pdbx_strand_id
1 'polypeptide(L)'
;AATVLAIGGCLSTSAGLLGHDHLSTFSSARSLAAQALPRLQPDRPFYSVDYYEQTLPFYIQRTLTMVQTQNELSFGIAQERHKWIATIDEFKQRWHVDREAYAVMTIDVFDRLFAEGLPMAEIARDRRYVVAEKPAAATATASPLTDARGDCTAGAAATGTPSPSPNDRAVRPDCNGAPN
;
A
#
# COMPACT_ATOMS: atom_id res chain seq x y z
N ALA A 1 -1.97 -6.29 -56.93
CA ALA A 1 -1.47 -7.27 -55.94
C ALA A 1 -0.37 -6.69 -55.06
N ALA A 2 0.79 -6.29 -55.63
CA ALA A 2 1.92 -5.76 -54.85
C ALA A 2 1.57 -4.53 -53.97
N THR A 3 0.82 -3.56 -54.50
CA THR A 3 0.41 -2.37 -53.73
C THR A 3 -0.51 -2.70 -52.55
N VAL A 4 -1.44 -3.65 -52.72
CA VAL A 4 -2.35 -4.10 -51.65
C VAL A 4 -1.56 -4.79 -50.54
N LEU A 5 -0.58 -5.62 -50.90
CA LEU A 5 0.30 -6.28 -49.93
C LEU A 5 1.18 -5.26 -49.18
N ALA A 6 1.72 -4.28 -49.88
CA ALA A 6 2.55 -3.23 -49.27
C ALA A 6 1.75 -2.39 -48.26
N ILE A 7 0.54 -1.95 -48.63
CA ILE A 7 -0.33 -1.17 -47.74
C ILE A 7 -0.77 -2.02 -46.54
N GLY A 8 -1.22 -3.26 -46.79
CA GLY A 8 -1.64 -4.18 -45.72
C GLY A 8 -0.52 -4.46 -44.72
N GLY A 9 0.69 -4.73 -45.19
CA GLY A 9 1.87 -4.93 -44.35
C GLY A 9 2.26 -3.70 -43.53
N CYS A 10 2.23 -2.52 -44.15
CA CYS A 10 2.47 -1.24 -43.47
C CYS A 10 1.46 -1.01 -42.33
N LEU A 11 0.17 -1.10 -42.63
CA LEU A 11 -0.90 -0.91 -41.63
C LEU A 11 -0.82 -1.93 -40.49
N SER A 12 -0.52 -3.19 -40.80
CA SER A 12 -0.38 -4.25 -39.79
C SER A 12 0.80 -3.99 -38.85
N THR A 13 1.94 -3.55 -39.40
CA THR A 13 3.14 -3.22 -38.63
C THR A 13 2.91 -1.99 -37.76
N SER A 14 2.31 -0.93 -38.31
CA SER A 14 1.95 0.28 -37.56
C SER A 14 0.97 -0.03 -36.42
N ALA A 15 -0.04 -0.86 -36.66
CA ALA A 15 -0.98 -1.28 -35.62
C ALA A 15 -0.28 -2.08 -34.50
N GLY A 16 0.64 -3.00 -34.84
CA GLY A 16 1.43 -3.75 -33.87
C GLY A 16 2.34 -2.86 -33.02
N LEU A 17 3.01 -1.88 -33.64
CA LEU A 17 3.85 -0.90 -32.94
C LEU A 17 3.04 -0.03 -31.97
N LEU A 18 1.88 0.48 -32.39
CA LEU A 18 1.00 1.26 -31.52
C LEU A 18 0.42 0.43 -30.36
N GLY A 19 0.13 -0.86 -30.61
CA GLY A 19 -0.32 -1.79 -29.57
C GLY A 19 0.77 -2.14 -28.55
N HIS A 20 2.04 -2.09 -28.94
CA HIS A 20 3.17 -2.43 -28.07
C HIS A 20 3.27 -1.48 -26.87
N ASP A 21 2.99 -0.19 -27.05
CA ASP A 21 3.03 0.78 -25.94
C ASP A 21 2.02 0.44 -24.85
N HIS A 22 0.82 0.00 -25.23
CA HIS A 22 -0.17 -0.52 -24.28
C HIS A 22 0.29 -1.83 -23.61
N LEU A 23 0.99 -2.68 -24.34
CA LEU A 23 1.50 -3.95 -23.82
C LEU A 23 2.77 -3.80 -22.96
N SER A 24 3.52 -2.71 -23.12
CA SER A 24 4.79 -2.46 -22.44
C SER A 24 4.66 -2.37 -20.91
N THR A 25 3.48 -1.99 -20.44
CA THR A 25 3.12 -2.02 -19.01
C THR A 25 3.08 -3.46 -18.47
N PHE A 26 2.92 -4.45 -19.35
CA PHE A 26 2.95 -5.88 -18.99
C PHE A 26 4.33 -6.51 -19.12
N SER A 27 5.29 -5.87 -19.79
CA SER A 27 6.65 -6.41 -19.95
C SER A 27 7.64 -5.86 -18.94
N SER A 28 7.37 -4.70 -18.34
CA SER A 28 8.31 -4.03 -17.44
C SER A 28 7.64 -3.41 -16.22
N ALA A 29 8.41 -3.24 -15.14
CA ALA A 29 8.00 -2.56 -13.91
C ALA A 29 7.97 -1.04 -14.04
N ARG A 30 7.89 -0.47 -15.26
CA ARG A 30 7.89 0.98 -15.48
C ARG A 30 6.73 1.68 -14.75
N SER A 31 5.53 1.12 -14.86
CA SER A 31 4.33 1.67 -14.20
C SER A 31 4.40 1.52 -12.68
N LEU A 32 4.94 0.39 -12.19
CA LEU A 32 5.15 0.12 -10.77
C LEU A 32 6.16 1.12 -10.18
N ALA A 33 7.28 1.34 -10.87
CA ALA A 33 8.29 2.32 -10.48
C ALA A 33 7.72 3.74 -10.47
N ALA A 34 6.95 4.13 -11.49
CA ALA A 34 6.34 5.46 -11.55
C ALA A 34 5.40 5.74 -10.36
N GLN A 35 4.68 4.71 -9.87
CA GLN A 35 3.84 4.81 -8.68
C GLN A 35 4.67 4.88 -7.39
N ALA A 36 5.74 4.10 -7.28
CA ALA A 36 6.56 4.02 -6.06
C ALA A 36 7.48 5.24 -5.87
N LEU A 37 8.09 5.74 -6.95
CA LEU A 37 9.13 6.78 -6.95
C LEU A 37 8.83 8.00 -6.05
N PRO A 38 7.62 8.58 -6.03
CA PRO A 38 7.30 9.72 -5.16
C PRO A 38 7.47 9.45 -3.66
N ARG A 39 7.44 8.19 -3.23
CA ARG A 39 7.59 7.79 -1.82
C ARG A 39 8.95 7.18 -1.49
N LEU A 40 9.76 6.87 -2.50
CA LEU A 40 11.07 6.26 -2.29
C LEU A 40 12.08 7.28 -1.80
N GLN A 41 12.66 7.00 -0.64
CA GLN A 41 13.78 7.77 -0.10
C GLN A 41 15.12 7.14 -0.50
N PRO A 42 16.16 7.96 -0.76
CA PRO A 42 17.51 7.45 -0.95
C PRO A 42 18.01 6.74 0.31
N ASP A 43 19.03 5.90 0.17
CA ASP A 43 19.77 5.25 1.27
C ASP A 43 18.97 4.33 2.24
N ARG A 44 17.69 4.05 1.96
CA ARG A 44 16.91 2.99 2.65
C ARG A 44 17.08 1.59 2.06
N PRO A 45 17.09 0.51 2.85
CA PRO A 45 17.08 -0.84 2.28
C PRO A 45 15.88 -1.05 1.34
N PHE A 46 16.12 -1.70 0.20
CA PHE A 46 15.07 -2.12 -0.72
C PHE A 46 15.24 -3.61 -1.00
N TYR A 47 14.28 -4.41 -0.54
CA TYR A 47 14.30 -5.86 -0.65
C TYR A 47 13.52 -6.35 -1.88
N SER A 48 14.01 -7.39 -2.53
CA SER A 48 13.25 -8.16 -3.52
C SER A 48 12.95 -9.52 -2.90
N VAL A 49 11.69 -9.74 -2.53
CA VAL A 49 11.27 -10.88 -1.70
C VAL A 49 10.67 -11.99 -2.54
N ASP A 50 11.28 -13.17 -2.48
CA ASP A 50 10.86 -14.42 -3.15
C ASP A 50 10.80 -14.36 -4.69
N TYR A 51 11.02 -13.18 -5.27
CA TYR A 51 11.14 -12.98 -6.70
C TYR A 51 12.19 -11.92 -7.05
N TYR A 52 12.81 -12.03 -8.24
CA TYR A 52 13.70 -11.01 -8.80
C TYR A 52 13.02 -10.27 -9.96
N GLU A 53 12.54 -9.05 -9.70
CA GLU A 53 12.01 -8.19 -10.77
C GLU A 53 13.19 -7.52 -11.50
N GLN A 54 13.45 -7.95 -12.73
CA GLN A 54 14.67 -7.60 -13.46
C GLN A 54 14.71 -6.16 -13.98
N THR A 55 13.56 -5.50 -14.12
CA THR A 55 13.45 -4.18 -14.78
C THR A 55 13.31 -3.02 -13.80
N LEU A 56 12.84 -3.29 -12.59
CA LEU A 56 12.58 -2.34 -11.54
C LEU A 56 13.85 -1.62 -11.10
N PRO A 57 14.99 -2.31 -10.80
CA PRO A 57 16.22 -1.65 -10.39
C PRO A 57 16.68 -0.54 -11.34
N PHE A 58 16.48 -0.75 -12.65
CA PHE A 58 16.79 0.24 -13.68
C PHE A 58 15.91 1.49 -13.57
N TYR A 59 14.59 1.33 -13.42
CA TYR A 59 13.66 2.47 -13.36
C TYR A 59 13.73 3.26 -12.05
N ILE A 60 14.00 2.59 -10.92
CA ILE A 60 14.19 3.27 -9.63
C ILE A 60 15.63 3.72 -9.40
N GLN A 61 16.55 3.40 -10.31
CA GLN A 61 17.99 3.69 -10.24
C GLN A 61 18.63 3.25 -8.92
N ARG A 62 18.25 2.04 -8.46
CA ARG A 62 18.65 1.51 -7.16
C ARG A 62 18.85 0.01 -7.21
N THR A 63 19.83 -0.49 -6.47
CA THR A 63 20.01 -1.92 -6.24
C THR A 63 19.01 -2.45 -5.21
N LEU A 64 18.70 -3.75 -5.33
CA LEU A 64 17.84 -4.48 -4.41
C LEU A 64 18.67 -5.52 -3.64
N THR A 65 18.29 -5.77 -2.39
CA THR A 65 18.77 -6.93 -1.63
C THR A 65 17.84 -8.10 -1.87
N MET A 66 18.37 -9.18 -2.44
CA MET A 66 17.60 -10.39 -2.71
C MET A 66 17.29 -11.14 -1.41
N VAL A 67 16.04 -11.57 -1.25
CA VAL A 67 15.57 -12.40 -0.13
C VAL A 67 15.04 -13.71 -0.69
N GLN A 68 15.57 -14.83 -0.19
CA GLN A 68 15.22 -16.22 -0.54
C GLN A 68 15.57 -16.64 -1.97
N THR A 69 15.21 -15.84 -2.98
CA THR A 69 15.47 -16.17 -4.39
C THR A 69 16.95 -16.12 -4.69
N GLN A 70 17.42 -17.14 -5.43
CA GLN A 70 18.78 -17.14 -6.00
C GLN A 70 18.72 -17.18 -7.53
N ASN A 71 18.02 -18.16 -8.12
CA ASN A 71 17.84 -18.34 -9.56
C ASN A 71 19.11 -17.99 -10.38
N GLU A 72 19.01 -17.05 -11.32
CA GLU A 72 20.08 -16.58 -12.19
C GLU A 72 21.22 -15.86 -11.44
N LEU A 73 20.99 -15.41 -10.20
CA LEU A 73 21.97 -14.75 -9.34
C LEU A 73 22.74 -15.72 -8.45
N SER A 74 22.44 -17.01 -8.48
CA SER A 74 23.05 -18.05 -7.62
C SER A 74 24.59 -18.03 -7.63
N PHE A 75 25.22 -17.88 -8.79
CA PHE A 75 26.69 -17.78 -8.89
C PHE A 75 27.23 -16.53 -8.17
N GLY A 76 26.63 -15.36 -8.39
CA GLY A 76 27.04 -14.12 -7.73
C GLY A 76 26.82 -14.17 -6.21
N ILE A 77 25.71 -14.76 -5.77
CA ILE A 77 25.40 -15.00 -4.36
C ILE A 77 26.43 -15.95 -3.73
N ALA A 78 26.86 -16.99 -4.44
CA ALA A 78 27.89 -17.90 -3.94
C ALA A 78 29.22 -17.19 -3.66
N GLN A 79 29.56 -16.18 -4.47
CA GLN A 79 30.76 -15.36 -4.32
C GLN A 79 30.61 -14.30 -3.21
N GLU A 80 29.43 -13.69 -3.07
CA GLU A 80 29.17 -12.59 -2.14
C GLU A 80 27.93 -12.84 -1.25
N ARG A 81 27.96 -13.93 -0.47
CA ARG A 81 26.82 -14.39 0.34
C ARG A 81 26.24 -13.36 1.30
N HIS A 82 27.07 -12.43 1.79
CA HIS A 82 26.67 -11.40 2.75
C HIS A 82 25.72 -10.34 2.15
N LYS A 83 25.56 -10.28 0.81
CA LYS A 83 24.64 -9.37 0.11
C LYS A 83 23.25 -9.97 -0.14
N TRP A 84 23.02 -11.21 0.29
CA TRP A 84 21.76 -11.95 0.13
C TRP A 84 21.18 -12.31 1.50
N ILE A 85 19.86 -12.35 1.58
CA ILE A 85 19.12 -12.80 2.77
C ILE A 85 18.54 -14.16 2.47
N ALA A 86 18.89 -15.17 3.27
CA ALA A 86 18.66 -16.55 2.86
C ALA A 86 17.21 -17.00 2.98
N THR A 87 16.46 -16.39 3.90
CA THR A 87 15.11 -16.83 4.28
C THR A 87 14.17 -15.65 4.46
N ILE A 88 12.87 -15.89 4.27
CA ILE A 88 11.83 -14.91 4.58
C ILE A 88 11.86 -14.55 6.07
N ASP A 89 12.15 -15.49 6.96
CA ASP A 89 12.15 -15.22 8.40
C ASP A 89 13.28 -14.26 8.81
N GLU A 90 14.47 -14.41 8.21
CA GLU A 90 15.55 -13.43 8.38
C GLU A 90 15.14 -12.04 7.85
N PHE A 91 14.44 -12.00 6.70
CA PHE A 91 13.89 -10.75 6.18
C PHE A 91 12.88 -10.12 7.15
N LYS A 92 11.96 -10.89 7.74
CA LYS A 92 11.01 -10.36 8.75
C LYS A 92 11.74 -9.74 9.93
N GLN A 93 12.78 -10.41 10.44
CA GLN A 93 13.60 -9.88 11.53
C GLN A 93 14.26 -8.56 11.14
N ARG A 94 14.89 -8.47 9.96
CA ARG A 94 15.49 -7.22 9.47
C ARG A 94 14.45 -6.13 9.26
N TRP A 95 13.31 -6.47 8.66
CA TRP A 95 12.19 -5.56 8.47
C TRP A 95 11.72 -4.94 9.79
N HIS A 96 11.67 -5.71 10.88
CA HIS A 96 11.32 -5.16 12.20
C HIS A 96 12.38 -4.21 12.76
N VAL A 97 13.67 -4.46 12.50
CA VAL A 97 14.79 -3.64 12.99
C VAL A 97 14.97 -2.36 12.17
N ASP A 98 14.80 -2.42 10.86
CA ASP A 98 15.01 -1.28 9.97
C ASP A 98 14.01 -0.16 10.25
N ARG A 99 14.46 1.10 10.35
CA ARG A 99 13.52 2.20 10.62
C ARG A 99 12.53 2.43 9.48
N GLU A 100 13.06 2.47 8.27
CA GLU A 100 12.35 2.68 7.02
C GLU A 100 12.99 1.78 5.98
N ALA A 101 12.18 0.99 5.29
CA ALA A 101 12.62 0.06 4.26
C ALA A 101 11.52 -0.11 3.22
N TYR A 102 11.91 -0.59 2.04
CA TYR A 102 10.99 -0.93 0.96
C TYR A 102 11.15 -2.39 0.59
N ALA A 103 10.09 -3.00 0.09
CA ALA A 103 10.14 -4.35 -0.45
C ALA A 103 9.28 -4.45 -1.70
N VAL A 104 9.79 -5.12 -2.73
CA VAL A 104 9.01 -5.57 -3.89
C VAL A 104 8.82 -7.08 -3.76
N MET A 105 7.59 -7.53 -4.01
CA MET A 105 7.22 -8.94 -3.92
C MET A 105 6.02 -9.22 -4.82
N THR A 106 5.71 -10.48 -5.05
CA THR A 106 4.47 -10.86 -5.72
C THR A 106 3.26 -10.57 -4.83
N ILE A 107 2.08 -10.43 -5.44
CA ILE A 107 0.83 -10.13 -4.70
C ILE A 107 0.56 -11.17 -3.60
N ASP A 108 0.76 -12.46 -3.89
CA ASP A 108 0.53 -13.54 -2.94
C ASP A 108 1.50 -13.51 -1.75
N VAL A 109 2.76 -13.13 -1.98
CA VAL A 109 3.76 -12.97 -0.91
C VAL A 109 3.40 -11.79 -0.02
N PHE A 110 2.96 -10.67 -0.62
CA PHE A 110 2.49 -9.51 0.13
C PHE A 110 1.29 -9.86 1.02
N ASP A 111 0.25 -10.45 0.43
CA ASP A 111 -0.98 -10.79 1.15
C ASP A 111 -0.70 -11.76 2.31
N ARG A 112 0.19 -12.76 2.10
CA ARG A 112 0.64 -13.68 3.14
C ARG A 112 1.36 -12.96 4.28
N LEU A 113 2.38 -12.16 3.97
CA LEU A 113 3.17 -11.44 4.99
C LEU A 113 2.34 -10.39 5.73
N PHE A 114 1.41 -9.75 5.05
CA PHE A 114 0.47 -8.81 5.66
C PHE A 114 -0.49 -9.53 6.62
N ALA A 115 -1.03 -10.69 6.22
CA ALA A 115 -1.88 -11.53 7.08
C ALA A 115 -1.13 -12.08 8.31
N GLU A 116 0.19 -12.29 8.19
CA GLU A 116 1.08 -12.66 9.30
C GLU A 116 1.39 -11.47 10.26
N GLY A 117 0.88 -10.26 9.95
CA GLY A 117 1.02 -9.08 10.82
C GLY A 117 2.31 -8.28 10.61
N LEU A 118 3.05 -8.51 9.52
CA LEU A 118 4.23 -7.71 9.22
C LEU A 118 3.79 -6.26 8.88
N PRO A 119 4.34 -5.22 9.54
CA PRO A 119 3.89 -3.84 9.35
C PRO A 119 4.35 -3.34 7.97
N MET A 120 3.46 -3.41 7.00
CA MET A 120 3.69 -3.03 5.61
C MET A 120 2.55 -2.15 5.12
N ALA A 121 2.90 -1.08 4.42
CA ALA A 121 1.94 -0.24 3.70
C ALA A 121 2.24 -0.32 2.21
N GLU A 122 1.23 -0.68 1.42
CA GLU A 122 1.34 -0.69 -0.04
C GLU A 122 1.51 0.74 -0.57
N ILE A 123 2.50 0.94 -1.44
CA ILE A 123 2.77 2.23 -2.11
C ILE A 123 2.65 2.17 -3.62
N ALA A 124 2.73 0.98 -4.20
CA ALA A 124 2.51 0.74 -5.61
C ALA A 124 2.05 -0.69 -5.84
N ARG A 125 1.20 -0.88 -6.84
CA ARG A 125 0.72 -2.20 -7.26
C ARG A 125 0.55 -2.26 -8.77
N ASP A 126 0.86 -3.42 -9.31
CA ASP A 126 0.46 -3.81 -10.66
C ASP A 126 -0.25 -5.17 -10.62
N ARG A 127 -0.33 -5.86 -11.77
CA ARG A 127 -1.01 -7.17 -11.87
C ARG A 127 -0.23 -8.33 -11.25
N ARG A 128 1.05 -8.16 -10.95
CA ARG A 128 1.97 -9.22 -10.50
C ARG A 128 2.65 -8.86 -9.18
N TYR A 129 2.98 -7.60 -8.98
CA TYR A 129 3.84 -7.16 -7.89
C TYR A 129 3.21 -6.05 -7.06
N VAL A 130 3.67 -5.99 -5.82
CA VAL A 130 3.41 -4.93 -4.86
C VAL A 130 4.75 -4.38 -4.42
N VAL A 131 4.86 -3.05 -4.36
CA VAL A 131 5.91 -2.37 -3.59
C VAL A 131 5.28 -1.91 -2.29
N ALA A 132 5.86 -2.36 -1.18
CA ALA A 132 5.46 -1.95 0.16
C ALA A 132 6.56 -1.12 0.81
N GLU A 133 6.16 -0.15 1.62
CA GLU A 133 7.04 0.55 2.55
C GLU A 133 6.78 0.04 3.97
N LYS A 134 7.82 0.06 4.81
CA LYS A 134 7.61 0.00 6.25
C LYS A 134 7.12 1.37 6.70
N PRO A 135 5.89 1.49 7.25
CA PRO A 135 5.48 2.76 7.82
C PRO A 135 6.43 3.09 8.97
N ALA A 136 7.03 4.28 8.93
CA ALA A 136 7.67 4.84 10.12
C ALA A 136 6.60 4.80 11.22
N ALA A 137 6.85 4.01 12.28
CA ALA A 137 5.86 3.69 13.31
C ALA A 137 4.95 4.90 13.55
N ALA A 138 3.70 4.79 13.10
CA ALA A 138 2.78 5.91 13.16
C ALA A 138 2.64 6.29 14.63
N THR A 139 2.96 7.53 14.98
CA THR A 139 2.10 8.22 15.94
C THR A 139 0.70 8.04 15.38
N ALA A 140 -0.13 7.25 16.06
CA ALA A 140 -1.45 6.87 15.61
C ALA A 140 -2.25 8.14 15.27
N THR A 141 -2.34 8.47 13.98
CA THR A 141 -3.34 9.43 13.52
C THR A 141 -4.67 8.69 13.58
N ALA A 142 -5.34 8.83 14.71
CA ALA A 142 -6.72 8.44 14.89
C ALA A 142 -7.53 8.96 13.70
N SER A 143 -8.14 8.03 12.97
CA SER A 143 -9.22 8.35 12.05
C SER A 143 -10.34 9.01 12.89
N PRO A 144 -10.84 10.20 12.54
CA PRO A 144 -11.99 10.74 13.23
C PRO A 144 -13.19 9.87 12.84
N LEU A 145 -13.61 9.02 13.78
CA LEU A 145 -14.93 8.42 13.76
C LEU A 145 -15.92 9.59 13.74
N THR A 146 -16.50 9.83 12.57
CA THR A 146 -17.70 10.65 12.44
C THR A 146 -18.83 9.86 13.09
N ASP A 147 -19.08 10.12 14.37
CA ASP A 147 -20.37 9.84 14.98
C ASP A 147 -21.02 11.15 15.39
N ALA A 148 -21.92 11.61 14.53
CA ALA A 148 -22.90 12.63 14.86
C ALA A 148 -24.08 12.45 13.92
N ARG A 149 -24.99 11.52 14.27
CA ARG A 149 -26.42 11.57 13.93
C ARG A 149 -27.20 10.55 14.75
N GLY A 150 -27.58 10.97 15.95
CA GLY A 150 -28.68 10.40 16.72
C GLY A 150 -29.69 11.50 17.02
N ASP A 151 -30.47 11.89 16.01
CA ASP A 151 -31.62 12.78 16.17
C ASP A 151 -32.75 12.03 16.90
N CYS A 152 -33.06 12.44 18.12
CA CYS A 152 -34.33 12.12 18.77
C CYS A 152 -35.19 13.39 18.82
N THR A 153 -36.13 13.49 17.89
CA THR A 153 -37.22 14.47 17.91
C THR A 153 -38.43 13.88 18.62
N ALA A 154 -38.93 14.54 19.66
CA ALA A 154 -40.36 14.59 19.99
C ALA A 154 -40.62 15.65 21.07
N GLY A 155 -41.37 16.68 20.72
CA GLY A 155 -41.82 17.71 21.65
C GLY A 155 -42.95 18.54 21.04
N ALA A 156 -44.15 17.97 21.01
CA ALA A 156 -45.39 18.69 20.77
C ALA A 156 -46.35 18.44 21.93
N ALA A 157 -46.64 19.47 22.73
CA ALA A 157 -47.88 19.60 23.49
C ALA A 157 -48.05 21.01 24.11
N ALA A 158 -49.12 21.66 23.67
CA ALA A 158 -50.12 22.44 24.42
C ALA A 158 -49.73 23.31 25.64
N THR A 159 -50.00 24.61 25.42
CA THR A 159 -50.53 25.69 26.28
C THR A 159 -51.16 25.32 27.64
N GLY A 160 -50.86 26.10 28.70
CA GLY A 160 -51.78 26.28 29.85
C GLY A 160 -51.14 26.67 31.20
N THR A 161 -51.45 27.88 31.68
CA THR A 161 -51.09 28.57 32.93
C THR A 161 -51.47 27.86 34.25
N PRO A 162 -50.80 28.08 35.41
CA PRO A 162 -51.18 27.47 36.70
C PRO A 162 -51.79 28.45 37.74
N SER A 163 -52.70 27.95 38.59
CA SER A 163 -52.83 28.21 40.05
C SER A 163 -54.00 27.41 40.68
N PRO A 164 -54.04 27.08 42.00
CA PRO A 164 -53.05 26.31 42.77
C PRO A 164 -53.67 25.18 43.68
N SER A 165 -52.79 24.48 44.42
CA SER A 165 -52.98 23.66 45.66
C SER A 165 -52.95 22.12 45.52
N PRO A 166 -52.55 21.34 46.55
CA PRO A 166 -51.18 21.20 47.08
C PRO A 166 -50.72 19.71 47.16
N ASN A 167 -49.44 19.49 47.50
CA ASN A 167 -48.71 18.21 47.64
C ASN A 167 -48.35 17.50 46.32
N ASP A 168 -47.10 17.62 45.86
CA ASP A 168 -46.04 16.75 46.35
C ASP A 168 -44.66 17.20 45.85
N ARG A 169 -43.67 16.85 46.67
CA ARG A 169 -42.30 17.34 46.70
C ARG A 169 -41.38 16.37 45.97
N ALA A 170 -40.61 16.84 44.98
CA ALA A 170 -39.25 16.37 44.65
C ALA A 170 -38.71 17.16 43.43
N VAL A 171 -37.78 18.10 43.59
CA VAL A 171 -36.31 17.94 43.54
C VAL A 171 -35.78 17.57 42.14
N ARG A 172 -35.07 18.52 41.52
CA ARG A 172 -34.19 18.34 40.35
C ARG A 172 -32.73 18.38 40.79
N PRO A 173 -31.81 17.67 40.12
CA PRO A 173 -30.41 18.05 40.11
C PRO A 173 -29.91 18.45 38.71
N ASP A 174 -29.10 19.51 38.71
CA ASP A 174 -28.16 19.90 37.66
C ASP A 174 -27.05 18.87 37.47
N CYS A 175 -26.40 18.86 36.31
CA CYS A 175 -25.01 18.40 36.19
C CYS A 175 -24.26 19.20 35.12
N ASN A 176 -23.21 19.86 35.60
CA ASN A 176 -22.13 20.53 34.89
C ASN A 176 -20.96 19.52 34.71
N GLY A 177 -20.12 19.63 33.68
CA GLY A 177 -18.84 18.90 33.67
C GLY A 177 -18.15 18.71 32.32
N ALA A 178 -17.04 19.44 32.11
CA ALA A 178 -15.99 19.15 31.13
C ALA A 178 -14.77 18.54 31.86
N PRO A 179 -13.95 17.66 31.23
CA PRO A 179 -12.69 17.22 31.82
C PRO A 179 -11.45 17.86 31.16
N ASN A 180 -10.37 17.88 31.96
CA ASN A 180 -8.97 18.07 31.58
C ASN A 180 -8.47 16.98 30.63
#